data_AF-A0AAD5WF92-F1
#
_entry.id   AF-A0AAD5WF92-F1
#
_cell.length_a   1.000
_cell.length_b   1.000
_cell.length_c   1.000
_cell.angle_alpha   90.00
_cell.angle_beta   90.00
_cell.angle_gamma   90.00
#
_symmetry.space_group_name_H-M   'P 1'
#
loop_
_entity.id
_entity.type
_entity.pdbx_description
1 polymer ?
#
loop_
_entity_poly.entity_id
_entity_poly.type
_entity_poly.pdbx_seq_one_letter_code
_entity_poly.pdbx_strand_id
1 'polypeptide(L)'
;MAISLNTLVFLLACGLLLSEIAPSSADFMTDEFHKWMKDYGVKYGNDTEESYRFEVFKENYLFINNSNHKPKVKFTLGLNKFADLRNEEFLVKYTGYKPRTTRPASTSFRYADVTAPSSIDWRSQGAVTGVKDQKQCGSCWAFGAVATIEGITKIKTGYLQSLSEQELVDCVTDCAGCAGGNQDSAFEWVIKNGGIDTEEDYPYTAQNGTCNITKAGIHAASITGYEDVPSGNETALMNAVANQPVTVSIEASGLPFQFYSSGIFRGPCGLNLDHAVTAVGYGGSGTNKYWIVKNSWGTSWGEQGYIRMWKDSGLPFGLCGITVQSSYPTA
;
A
#
# COMPACT_ATOMS: atom_id res chain seq x y z
N MET A 1 17.11 -64.61 76.48
CA MET A 1 18.13 -65.38 75.73
C MET A 1 17.99 -65.03 74.25
N ALA A 2 19.09 -64.54 73.64
CA ALA A 2 19.41 -64.39 72.19
C ALA A 2 18.45 -63.55 71.29
N ILE A 3 18.82 -62.36 70.75
CA ILE A 3 19.67 -62.04 69.56
C ILE A 3 19.01 -62.58 68.25
N SER A 4 18.80 -61.91 67.10
CA SER A 4 19.02 -60.56 66.50
C SER A 4 18.36 -60.57 65.09
N LEU A 5 18.06 -59.43 64.46
CA LEU A 5 18.71 -58.96 63.21
C LEU A 5 18.14 -57.61 62.72
N ASN A 6 19.06 -56.70 62.38
CA ASN A 6 18.83 -55.44 61.66
C ASN A 6 18.32 -55.67 60.23
N THR A 7 17.47 -54.77 59.73
CA THR A 7 17.64 -54.25 58.35
C THR A 7 17.00 -52.88 58.17
N LEU A 8 17.82 -51.96 57.66
CA LEU A 8 17.57 -50.56 57.33
C LEU A 8 16.79 -50.48 56.00
N VAL A 9 15.70 -49.72 55.92
CA VAL A 9 15.04 -49.38 54.65
C VAL A 9 15.05 -47.86 54.46
N PHE A 10 15.97 -47.39 53.63
CA PHE A 10 15.82 -46.16 52.86
C PHE A 10 15.10 -46.53 51.55
N LEU A 11 14.25 -45.65 50.99
CA LEU A 11 14.29 -45.20 49.58
C LEU A 11 13.06 -44.31 49.23
N LEU A 12 13.40 -43.11 48.77
CA LEU A 12 12.79 -42.24 47.75
C LEU A 12 11.35 -41.71 47.91
N ALA A 13 11.28 -40.43 48.28
CA ALA A 13 10.28 -39.52 47.73
C ALA A 13 10.63 -39.23 46.26
N CYS A 14 9.80 -39.71 45.34
CA CYS A 14 9.86 -39.37 43.92
C CYS A 14 9.19 -38.00 43.73
N GLY A 15 10.01 -36.96 43.60
CA GLY A 15 9.53 -35.64 43.16
C GLY A 15 9.14 -35.70 41.68
N LEU A 16 7.84 -35.65 41.40
CA LEU A 16 7.33 -35.42 40.05
C LEU A 16 7.65 -33.97 39.67
N LEU A 17 8.79 -33.76 39.02
CA LEU A 17 9.03 -32.57 38.19
C LEU A 17 8.13 -32.72 36.96
N LEU A 18 7.00 -32.01 36.94
CA LEU A 18 6.29 -31.71 35.69
C LEU A 18 7.22 -30.80 34.88
N SER A 19 7.98 -31.38 33.96
CA SER A 19 8.67 -30.61 32.92
C SER A 19 7.59 -30.03 31.99
N GLU A 20 7.40 -28.72 32.01
CA GLU A 20 6.70 -28.04 30.91
C GLU A 20 7.46 -28.35 29.62
N ILE A 21 6.85 -29.17 28.76
CA ILE A 21 7.40 -29.48 27.43
C ILE A 21 7.25 -28.19 26.62
N ALA A 22 8.37 -27.53 26.31
CA ALA A 22 8.37 -26.40 25.40
C ALA A 22 7.77 -26.83 24.05
N PRO A 23 6.89 -26.02 23.42
CA PRO A 23 6.29 -26.38 22.14
C PRO A 23 7.36 -26.69 21.09
N SER A 24 7.12 -27.68 20.24
CA SER A 24 8.02 -27.88 19.09
C SER A 24 7.93 -26.69 18.14
N SER A 25 8.96 -26.46 17.32
CA SER A 25 8.92 -25.39 16.32
C SER A 25 7.78 -25.56 15.30
N ALA A 26 7.30 -26.79 15.10
CA ALA A 26 6.14 -27.09 14.26
C ALA A 26 4.82 -26.66 14.93
N ASP A 27 4.69 -26.90 16.24
CA ASP A 27 3.50 -26.49 17.01
C ASP A 27 3.37 -24.96 17.03
N PHE A 28 4.49 -24.26 17.24
CA PHE A 28 4.52 -22.78 17.25
C PHE A 28 4.06 -22.18 15.92
N MET A 29 4.57 -22.66 14.77
CA MET A 29 4.20 -22.09 13.47
C MET A 29 2.72 -22.32 13.14
N THR A 30 2.20 -23.50 13.52
CA THR A 30 0.78 -23.84 13.35
C THR A 30 -0.11 -22.89 14.15
N ASP A 31 0.25 -22.61 15.40
CA ASP A 31 -0.48 -21.67 16.25
C ASP A 31 -0.46 -20.23 15.70
N GLU A 32 0.70 -19.75 15.23
CA GLU A 32 0.81 -18.42 14.61
C GLU A 32 0.00 -18.31 13.32
N PHE A 33 -0.07 -19.37 12.51
CA PHE A 33 -0.90 -19.39 11.30
C PHE A 33 -2.39 -19.33 11.62
N HIS A 34 -2.88 -20.16 12.54
CA HIS A 34 -4.29 -20.14 12.94
C HIS A 34 -4.69 -18.82 13.60
N LYS A 35 -3.78 -18.22 14.40
CA LYS A 35 -3.98 -16.89 14.96
C LYS A 35 -4.10 -15.85 13.86
N TRP A 36 -3.18 -15.84 12.89
CA TRP A 36 -3.25 -14.94 11.74
C TRP A 36 -4.55 -15.13 10.93
N MET A 37 -4.96 -16.37 10.67
CA MET A 37 -6.23 -16.65 9.99
C MET A 37 -7.42 -16.06 10.73
N LYS A 38 -7.43 -16.17 12.07
CA LYS A 38 -8.48 -15.57 12.91
C LYS A 38 -8.45 -14.05 12.85
N ASP A 39 -7.28 -13.44 12.96
CA ASP A 39 -7.11 -11.98 12.98
C ASP A 39 -7.53 -11.33 11.65
N TYR A 40 -7.31 -12.02 10.51
CA TYR A 40 -7.66 -11.54 9.17
C TYR A 40 -8.93 -12.15 8.58
N GLY A 41 -9.61 -13.03 9.33
CA GLY A 41 -10.86 -13.68 8.90
C GLY A 41 -10.69 -14.63 7.70
N VAL A 42 -9.51 -15.24 7.55
CA VAL A 42 -9.16 -16.12 6.43
C VAL A 42 -9.71 -17.52 6.65
N LYS A 43 -10.30 -18.09 5.59
CA LYS A 43 -10.84 -19.46 5.56
C LYS A 43 -10.54 -20.07 4.19
N TYR A 44 -10.13 -21.34 4.18
CA TYR A 44 -9.84 -22.06 2.95
C TYR A 44 -10.96 -23.06 2.62
N GLY A 45 -11.12 -23.34 1.33
CA GLY A 45 -12.21 -24.21 0.87
C GLY A 45 -11.93 -25.71 1.07
N ASN A 46 -10.66 -26.07 1.25
CA ASN A 46 -10.22 -27.46 1.44
C ASN A 46 -8.82 -27.52 2.07
N ASP A 47 -8.51 -28.67 2.67
CA ASP A 47 -7.25 -28.93 3.38
C ASP A 47 -6.01 -28.83 2.48
N THR A 48 -6.15 -29.09 1.17
CA THR A 48 -5.03 -28.99 0.22
C THR A 48 -4.60 -27.55 0.03
N GLU A 49 -5.56 -26.63 -0.13
CA GLU A 49 -5.29 -25.20 -0.20
C GLU A 49 -4.74 -24.67 1.13
N GLU A 50 -5.33 -25.06 2.25
CA GLU A 50 -4.86 -24.66 3.59
C GLU A 50 -3.42 -25.09 3.85
N SER A 51 -3.08 -26.35 3.54
CA SER A 51 -1.72 -26.88 3.68
C SER A 51 -0.71 -26.12 2.80
N TYR A 52 -1.09 -25.79 1.56
CA TYR A 52 -0.25 -24.98 0.68
C TYR A 52 -0.04 -23.57 1.24
N ARG A 53 -1.11 -22.92 1.70
CA ARG A 53 -1.10 -21.57 2.26
C ARG A 53 -0.31 -21.50 3.56
N PHE A 54 -0.34 -22.54 4.37
CA PHE A 54 0.48 -22.68 5.57
C PHE A 54 1.98 -22.68 5.25
N GLU A 55 2.42 -23.41 4.22
CA GLU A 55 3.85 -23.41 3.82
C GLU A 55 4.28 -22.02 3.31
N VAL A 56 3.44 -21.35 2.51
CA VAL A 56 3.71 -19.97 2.07
C VAL A 56 3.78 -19.01 3.26
N PHE A 57 2.85 -19.13 4.21
CA PHE A 57 2.85 -18.34 5.44
C PHE A 57 4.15 -18.52 6.23
N LYS A 58 4.63 -19.75 6.37
CA LYS A 58 5.88 -20.06 7.08
C LYS A 58 7.09 -19.41 6.39
N GLU A 59 7.18 -19.49 5.06
CA GLU A 59 8.24 -18.83 4.31
C GLU A 59 8.24 -17.31 4.53
N ASN A 60 7.07 -16.70 4.46
CA ASN A 60 6.90 -15.26 4.68
C ASN A 60 7.20 -14.84 6.12
N TYR A 61 6.75 -15.62 7.11
CA TYR A 61 7.05 -15.41 8.53
C TYR A 61 8.56 -15.40 8.77
N LEU A 62 9.28 -16.40 8.25
CA LEU A 62 10.74 -16.48 8.38
C LEU A 62 11.43 -15.30 7.70
N PHE A 63 10.96 -14.89 6.51
CA PHE A 63 11.49 -13.71 5.82
C PHE A 63 11.31 -12.43 6.65
N ILE A 64 10.13 -12.21 7.21
CA ILE A 64 9.81 -11.05 8.06
C ILE A 64 10.71 -11.05 9.29
N ASN A 65 10.77 -12.17 10.00
CA ASN A 65 11.56 -12.30 11.21
C ASN A 65 13.05 -12.04 10.94
N ASN A 66 13.62 -12.70 9.92
CA ASN A 66 15.02 -12.53 9.54
C ASN A 66 15.33 -11.09 9.10
N SER A 67 14.39 -10.43 8.41
CA SER A 67 14.56 -9.04 7.96
C SER A 67 14.58 -8.06 9.13
N ASN A 68 13.70 -8.24 10.11
CA ASN A 68 13.63 -7.39 11.30
C ASN A 68 14.86 -7.53 12.22
N HIS A 69 15.58 -8.65 12.17
CA HIS A 69 16.81 -8.87 12.95
C HIS A 69 18.08 -8.29 12.31
N LYS A 70 18.01 -7.73 11.09
CA LYS A 70 19.18 -7.12 10.45
C LYS A 70 19.58 -5.82 11.16
N PRO A 71 20.88 -5.55 11.36
CA PRO A 71 21.34 -4.32 11.98
C PRO A 71 20.99 -3.10 11.11
N LYS A 72 20.74 -1.95 11.77
CA LYS A 72 20.46 -0.63 11.13
C LYS A 72 19.15 -0.55 10.32
N VAL A 73 18.23 -1.48 10.49
CA VAL A 73 16.89 -1.44 9.91
C VAL A 73 16.12 -0.20 10.42
N LYS A 74 15.52 0.57 9.49
CA LYS A 74 14.83 1.85 9.77
C LYS A 74 13.30 1.77 9.64
N PHE A 75 12.80 0.59 9.31
CA PHE A 75 11.38 0.25 9.16
C PHE A 75 11.18 -1.21 9.54
N THR A 76 9.99 -1.58 9.98
CA THR A 76 9.69 -2.96 10.36
C THR A 76 8.79 -3.61 9.33
N LEU A 77 8.98 -4.91 9.16
CA LEU A 77 8.05 -5.77 8.46
C LEU A 77 7.11 -6.44 9.47
N GLY A 78 5.91 -6.82 9.03
CA GLY A 78 4.94 -7.51 9.87
C GLY A 78 4.02 -8.42 9.07
N LEU A 79 3.45 -9.40 9.75
CA LEU A 79 2.38 -10.22 9.19
C LEU A 79 1.17 -9.32 8.93
N ASN A 80 0.79 -9.20 7.67
CA ASN A 80 -0.39 -8.47 7.22
C ASN A 80 -1.33 -9.41 6.46
N LYS A 81 -2.37 -8.85 5.82
CA LYS A 81 -3.37 -9.64 5.08
C LYS A 81 -2.82 -10.46 3.90
N PHE A 82 -1.56 -10.25 3.52
CA PHE A 82 -0.89 -10.93 2.41
C PHE A 82 0.06 -12.06 2.87
N ALA A 83 0.06 -12.42 4.16
CA ALA A 83 1.04 -13.36 4.71
C ALA A 83 0.97 -14.76 4.10
N ASP A 84 -0.16 -15.18 3.53
CA ASP A 84 -0.34 -16.47 2.86
C ASP A 84 -0.15 -16.43 1.34
N LEU A 85 0.29 -15.29 0.79
CA LEU A 85 0.52 -15.11 -0.65
C LEU A 85 2.00 -15.18 -0.99
N ARG A 86 2.31 -15.90 -2.07
CA ARG A 86 3.62 -15.75 -2.72
C ARG A 86 3.71 -14.37 -3.36
N ASN A 87 4.93 -13.89 -3.54
CA ASN A 87 5.14 -12.56 -4.12
C ASN A 87 4.53 -12.46 -5.52
N GLU A 88 4.71 -13.49 -6.36
CA GLU A 88 4.16 -13.51 -7.72
C GLU A 88 2.62 -13.46 -7.73
N GLU A 89 1.96 -14.15 -6.79
CA GLU A 89 0.51 -14.08 -6.63
C GLU A 89 0.05 -12.68 -6.18
N PHE A 90 0.82 -12.07 -5.27
CA PHE A 90 0.56 -10.73 -4.78
C PHE A 90 0.65 -9.69 -5.90
N LEU A 91 1.69 -9.74 -6.74
CA LEU A 91 1.87 -8.81 -7.85
C LEU A 91 0.71 -8.87 -8.84
N VAL A 92 0.33 -10.08 -9.27
CA VAL A 92 -0.76 -10.25 -10.25
C VAL A 92 -2.10 -9.72 -9.71
N LYS A 93 -2.34 -9.78 -8.40
CA LYS A 93 -3.63 -9.45 -7.80
C LYS A 93 -3.75 -8.02 -7.28
N TYR A 94 -2.66 -7.41 -6.81
CA TYR A 94 -2.70 -6.18 -6.00
C TYR A 94 -1.90 -5.00 -6.59
N THR A 95 -1.16 -5.21 -7.68
CA THR A 95 -0.56 -4.12 -8.47
C THR A 95 -1.30 -3.98 -9.81
N GLY A 96 -0.92 -3.04 -10.67
CA GLY A 96 -1.64 -2.82 -11.93
C GLY A 96 -1.33 -1.52 -12.66
N TYR A 97 -0.31 -0.79 -12.23
CA TYR A 97 0.13 0.38 -12.97
C TYR A 97 0.81 -0.07 -14.27
N LYS A 98 0.45 0.59 -15.37
CA LYS A 98 1.05 0.39 -16.68
C LYS A 98 1.66 1.72 -17.12
N PRO A 99 3.00 1.85 -17.10
CA PRO A 99 3.68 3.08 -17.47
C PRO A 99 3.27 3.55 -18.87
N ARG A 100 2.93 4.84 -18.98
CA ARG A 100 2.74 5.48 -20.29
C ARG A 100 4.11 5.67 -20.94
N THR A 101 4.29 5.17 -22.16
CA THR A 101 5.58 5.21 -22.89
C THR A 101 5.86 6.56 -23.54
N THR A 102 4.83 7.34 -23.83
CA THR A 102 4.93 8.69 -24.40
C THR A 102 4.30 9.70 -23.46
N ARG A 103 5.06 10.72 -23.08
CA ARG A 103 4.57 11.88 -22.32
C ARG A 103 4.86 13.14 -23.11
N PRO A 104 3.90 14.07 -23.26
CA PRO A 104 4.18 15.36 -23.85
C PRO A 104 5.32 16.03 -23.07
N ALA A 105 6.34 16.51 -23.78
CA ALA A 105 7.37 17.32 -23.14
C ALA A 105 6.73 18.63 -22.67
N SER A 106 6.54 18.80 -21.37
CA SER A 106 6.11 20.08 -20.84
C SER A 106 7.30 21.04 -20.79
N THR A 107 7.12 22.24 -21.34
CA THR A 107 8.13 23.32 -21.30
C THR A 107 8.03 24.17 -20.04
N SER A 108 7.03 23.93 -19.19
CA SER A 108 6.80 24.68 -17.95
C SER A 108 6.24 23.78 -16.84
N PHE A 109 6.50 24.14 -15.59
CA PHE A 109 5.98 23.45 -14.42
C PHE A 109 5.34 24.49 -13.49
N ARG A 110 4.02 24.36 -13.24
CA ARG A 110 3.20 25.32 -12.49
C ARG A 110 3.77 25.65 -11.12
N TYR A 111 4.39 24.67 -10.46
CA TYR A 111 4.92 24.82 -9.10
C TYR A 111 6.46 25.00 -9.08
N ALA A 112 7.07 25.43 -10.19
CA ALA A 112 8.53 25.64 -10.26
C ALA A 112 9.02 26.67 -9.22
N ASP A 113 8.29 27.77 -9.04
CA ASP A 113 8.69 28.91 -8.19
C ASP A 113 8.06 28.87 -6.78
N VAL A 114 7.49 27.74 -6.37
CA VAL A 114 6.88 27.61 -5.04
C VAL A 114 7.95 27.42 -3.98
N THR A 115 7.83 28.16 -2.87
CA THR A 115 8.57 27.88 -1.63
C THR A 115 7.76 26.90 -0.78
N ALA A 116 8.08 25.62 -0.91
CA ALA A 116 7.41 24.55 -0.17
C ALA A 116 7.75 24.61 1.34
N PRO A 117 6.78 24.39 2.25
CA PRO A 117 7.05 24.31 3.68
C PRO A 117 7.92 23.08 4.00
N SER A 118 8.53 23.05 5.20
CA SER A 118 9.38 21.93 5.63
C SER A 118 8.62 20.61 5.83
N SER A 119 7.32 20.69 6.10
CA SER A 119 6.42 19.54 6.19
C SER A 119 5.00 19.93 5.79
N ILE A 120 4.26 18.99 5.22
CA ILE A 120 2.84 19.10 4.96
C ILE A 120 2.18 17.74 5.12
N ASP A 121 0.94 17.73 5.60
CA ASP A 121 0.11 16.52 5.70
C ASP A 121 -1.34 16.88 5.35
N TRP A 122 -1.76 16.53 4.13
CA TRP A 122 -3.10 16.82 3.64
C TRP A 122 -4.21 16.10 4.40
N ARG A 123 -3.88 15.06 5.18
CA ARG A 123 -4.85 14.42 6.09
C ARG A 123 -5.29 15.39 7.18
N SER A 124 -4.33 16.12 7.76
CA SER A 124 -4.61 17.14 8.77
C SER A 124 -5.37 18.35 8.23
N GLN A 125 -5.29 18.59 6.92
CA GLN A 125 -6.02 19.64 6.21
C GLN A 125 -7.41 19.16 5.71
N GLY A 126 -7.77 17.90 5.99
CA GLY A 126 -9.05 17.32 5.58
C GLY A 126 -9.19 17.15 4.07
N ALA A 127 -8.09 17.06 3.31
CA ALA A 127 -8.06 16.89 1.86
C ALA A 127 -7.68 15.45 1.43
N VAL A 128 -7.96 14.47 2.29
CA VAL A 128 -7.70 13.05 2.05
C VAL A 128 -8.86 12.25 2.62
N THR A 129 -9.54 11.47 1.77
CA THR A 129 -10.57 10.51 2.18
C THR A 129 -9.97 9.33 2.96
N GLY A 130 -10.81 8.51 3.59
CA GLY A 130 -10.38 7.26 4.22
C GLY A 130 -9.60 6.35 3.27
N VAL A 131 -8.74 5.49 3.82
CA VAL A 131 -8.05 4.47 3.02
C VAL A 131 -9.07 3.45 2.52
N LYS A 132 -9.07 3.22 1.21
CA LYS A 132 -9.89 2.20 0.54
C LYS A 132 -9.06 0.94 0.23
N ASP A 133 -9.71 -0.09 -0.29
CA ASP A 133 -9.09 -1.38 -0.61
C ASP A 133 -9.49 -1.83 -2.03
N GLN A 134 -8.53 -1.84 -2.96
CA GLN A 134 -8.73 -2.25 -4.36
C GLN A 134 -8.99 -3.76 -4.50
N LYS A 135 -8.83 -4.55 -3.43
CA LYS A 135 -8.99 -6.01 -3.47
C LYS A 135 -8.11 -6.64 -4.56
N GLN A 136 -8.58 -7.71 -5.20
CA GLN A 136 -7.85 -8.47 -6.22
C GLN A 136 -8.11 -7.93 -7.63
N CYS A 137 -7.89 -6.62 -7.80
CA CYS A 137 -8.07 -5.91 -9.07
C CYS A 137 -6.90 -4.95 -9.25
N GLY A 138 -6.28 -4.94 -10.43
CA GLY A 138 -5.18 -4.04 -10.76
C GLY A 138 -5.62 -2.61 -11.07
N SER A 139 -6.46 -2.04 -10.21
CA SER A 139 -7.05 -0.71 -10.38
C SER A 139 -6.34 0.38 -9.58
N CYS A 140 -5.13 0.14 -9.05
CA CYS A 140 -4.37 1.15 -8.30
C CYS A 140 -4.25 2.50 -9.02
N TRP A 141 -4.17 2.48 -10.36
CA TRP A 141 -4.17 3.67 -11.22
C TRP A 141 -5.44 4.52 -11.06
N ALA A 142 -6.61 3.89 -10.92
CA ALA A 142 -7.88 4.57 -10.67
C ALA A 142 -7.93 5.15 -9.25
N PHE A 143 -7.49 4.37 -8.24
CA PHE A 143 -7.42 4.84 -6.85
C PHE A 143 -6.48 6.04 -6.68
N GLY A 144 -5.30 6.02 -7.32
CA GLY A 144 -4.37 7.14 -7.31
C GLY A 144 -4.99 8.40 -7.92
N ALA A 145 -5.57 8.27 -9.12
CA ALA A 145 -6.25 9.37 -9.80
C ALA A 145 -7.41 9.94 -8.96
N VAL A 146 -8.32 9.09 -8.48
CA VAL A 146 -9.46 9.49 -7.65
C VAL A 146 -9.01 10.23 -6.39
N ALA A 147 -8.05 9.68 -5.64
CA ALA A 147 -7.59 10.30 -4.39
C ALA A 147 -7.02 11.72 -4.60
N THR A 148 -6.40 12.00 -5.76
CA THR A 148 -5.93 13.35 -6.08
C THR A 148 -7.04 14.28 -6.57
N ILE A 149 -8.05 13.75 -7.28
CA ILE A 149 -9.25 14.52 -7.64
C ILE A 149 -10.02 14.92 -6.38
N GLU A 150 -10.26 13.97 -5.46
CA GLU A 150 -10.87 14.24 -4.15
C GLU A 150 -10.13 15.35 -3.40
N GLY A 151 -8.80 15.28 -3.38
CA GLY A 151 -7.93 16.26 -2.73
C GLY A 151 -8.04 17.65 -3.34
N ILE A 152 -7.92 17.78 -4.67
CA ILE A 152 -8.02 19.10 -5.32
C ILE A 152 -9.44 19.67 -5.22
N THR A 153 -10.48 18.83 -5.30
CA THR A 153 -11.87 19.26 -5.10
C THR A 153 -12.06 19.85 -3.71
N LYS A 154 -11.54 19.20 -2.65
CA LYS A 154 -11.56 19.77 -1.30
C LYS A 154 -10.83 21.10 -1.22
N ILE A 155 -9.64 21.20 -1.81
CA ILE A 155 -8.83 22.43 -1.78
C ILE A 155 -9.57 23.60 -2.46
N LYS A 156 -10.31 23.33 -3.54
CA LYS A 156 -11.00 24.36 -4.33
C LYS A 156 -12.37 24.74 -3.79
N THR A 157 -13.12 23.75 -3.28
CA THR A 157 -14.54 23.93 -2.93
C THR A 157 -14.79 23.93 -1.43
N GLY A 158 -13.84 23.46 -0.63
CA GLY A 158 -14.02 23.22 0.81
C GLY A 158 -14.78 21.92 1.13
N TYR A 159 -15.25 21.16 0.14
CA TYR A 159 -16.01 19.92 0.34
C TYR A 159 -15.18 18.69 -0.06
N LEU A 160 -15.06 17.72 0.87
CA LEU A 160 -14.38 16.44 0.61
C LEU A 160 -15.47 15.40 0.35
N GLN A 161 -15.53 14.91 -0.88
CA GLN A 161 -16.43 13.86 -1.31
C GLN A 161 -15.63 12.60 -1.63
N SER A 162 -16.19 11.42 -1.34
CA SER A 162 -15.61 10.19 -1.87
C SER A 162 -16.11 9.93 -3.29
N LEU A 163 -15.19 9.76 -4.23
CA LEU A 163 -15.47 9.61 -5.66
C LEU A 163 -15.29 8.15 -6.12
N SER A 164 -15.83 7.81 -7.28
CA SER A 164 -15.89 6.45 -7.79
C SER A 164 -14.61 6.01 -8.52
N GLU A 165 -13.89 5.03 -7.98
CA GLU A 165 -12.86 4.33 -8.76
C GLU A 165 -13.46 3.39 -9.81
N GLN A 166 -14.67 2.85 -9.55
CA GLN A 166 -15.31 1.89 -10.45
C GLN A 166 -15.69 2.52 -11.78
N GLU A 167 -16.15 3.76 -11.76
CA GLU A 167 -16.46 4.50 -12.97
C GLU A 167 -15.23 4.59 -13.88
N LEU A 168 -14.05 4.86 -13.32
CA LEU A 168 -12.82 4.84 -14.09
C LEU A 168 -12.49 3.43 -14.61
N VAL A 169 -12.60 2.41 -13.75
CA VAL A 169 -12.35 1.00 -14.13
C VAL A 169 -13.23 0.57 -15.30
N ASP A 170 -14.49 1.00 -15.34
CA ASP A 170 -15.46 0.58 -16.34
C ASP A 170 -15.43 1.43 -17.61
N CYS A 171 -15.08 2.72 -17.51
CA CYS A 171 -15.28 3.70 -18.58
C CYS A 171 -14.00 4.17 -19.28
N VAL A 172 -12.81 4.04 -18.67
CA VAL A 172 -11.55 4.48 -19.29
C VAL A 172 -11.04 3.41 -20.27
N THR A 173 -11.43 3.54 -21.54
CA THR A 173 -11.10 2.56 -22.60
C THR A 173 -9.62 2.52 -22.98
N ASP A 174 -8.85 3.57 -22.66
CA ASP A 174 -7.39 3.60 -22.88
C ASP A 174 -6.63 2.81 -21.79
N CYS A 175 -7.33 2.34 -20.77
CA CYS A 175 -6.84 1.42 -19.74
C CYS A 175 -7.54 0.06 -19.88
N ALA A 176 -7.09 -0.93 -19.11
CA ALA A 176 -7.58 -2.30 -19.18
C ALA A 176 -8.36 -2.71 -17.90
N GLY A 177 -9.01 -1.76 -17.24
CA GLY A 177 -9.73 -1.98 -15.98
C GLY A 177 -8.83 -2.62 -14.92
N CYS A 178 -9.25 -3.78 -14.39
CA CYS A 178 -8.49 -4.58 -13.43
C CYS A 178 -7.20 -5.21 -14.00
N ALA A 179 -7.00 -5.24 -15.31
CA ALA A 179 -5.74 -5.67 -15.90
C ALA A 179 -4.71 -4.53 -15.96
N GLY A 180 -5.04 -3.33 -15.49
CA GLY A 180 -4.11 -2.23 -15.28
C GLY A 180 -4.28 -1.03 -16.20
N GLY A 181 -3.68 0.08 -15.80
CA GLY A 181 -3.85 1.40 -16.42
C GLY A 181 -2.89 2.44 -15.85
N ASN A 182 -3.14 3.71 -16.14
CA ASN A 182 -2.33 4.84 -15.65
C ASN A 182 -3.20 6.04 -15.29
N GLN A 183 -2.74 6.87 -14.36
CA GLN A 183 -3.48 8.04 -13.88
C GLN A 183 -3.70 9.12 -14.93
N ASP A 184 -2.81 9.29 -15.91
CA ASP A 184 -2.95 10.35 -16.92
C ASP A 184 -4.16 10.08 -17.82
N SER A 185 -4.33 8.83 -18.27
CA SER A 185 -5.53 8.40 -19.01
C SER A 185 -6.81 8.53 -18.19
N ALA A 186 -6.75 8.32 -16.88
CA ALA A 186 -7.89 8.57 -15.99
C ALA A 186 -8.26 10.06 -15.96
N PHE A 187 -7.27 10.95 -15.81
CA PHE A 187 -7.52 12.39 -15.83
C PHE A 187 -8.06 12.86 -17.19
N GLU A 188 -7.47 12.40 -18.30
CA GLU A 188 -7.95 12.69 -19.66
C GLU A 188 -9.43 12.30 -19.84
N TRP A 189 -9.81 11.13 -19.33
CA TRP A 189 -11.20 10.68 -19.38
C TRP A 189 -12.14 11.56 -18.54
N VAL A 190 -11.78 11.88 -17.29
CA VAL A 190 -12.62 12.75 -16.42
C VAL A 190 -12.83 14.12 -17.04
N ILE A 191 -11.77 14.70 -17.64
CA ILE A 191 -11.86 15.98 -18.36
C ILE A 191 -12.85 15.88 -19.53
N LYS A 192 -12.76 14.80 -20.33
CA LYS A 192 -13.63 14.58 -21.49
C LYS A 192 -15.07 14.28 -21.11
N ASN A 193 -15.27 13.52 -20.04
CA ASN A 193 -16.60 13.19 -19.51
C ASN A 193 -17.27 14.45 -18.94
N GLY A 194 -16.49 15.40 -18.44
CA GLY A 194 -16.95 16.62 -17.78
C GLY A 194 -17.01 16.49 -16.25
N GLY A 195 -16.69 15.31 -15.73
CA GLY A 195 -16.62 15.04 -14.30
C GLY A 195 -16.53 13.54 -13.99
N ILE A 196 -16.64 13.25 -12.71
CA ILE A 196 -16.62 11.92 -12.11
C ILE A 196 -17.67 11.86 -10.99
N ASP A 197 -18.31 10.71 -10.84
CA ASP A 197 -19.39 10.43 -9.91
C ASP A 197 -18.89 10.09 -8.49
N THR A 198 -19.81 9.98 -7.54
CA THR A 198 -19.51 9.57 -6.17
C THR A 198 -19.31 8.05 -6.04
N GLU A 199 -18.57 7.63 -5.02
CA GLU A 199 -18.53 6.22 -4.61
C GLU A 199 -19.93 5.66 -4.28
N GLU A 200 -20.84 6.50 -3.77
CA GLU A 200 -22.19 6.07 -3.39
C GLU A 200 -23.05 5.75 -4.63
N ASP A 201 -22.96 6.59 -5.66
CA ASP A 201 -23.74 6.47 -6.88
C ASP A 201 -23.16 5.41 -7.84
N TYR A 202 -21.82 5.25 -7.86
CA TYR A 202 -21.12 4.22 -8.63
C TYR A 202 -20.14 3.42 -7.75
N PRO A 203 -20.62 2.46 -6.93
CA PRO A 203 -19.79 1.75 -5.96
C PRO A 203 -18.73 0.84 -6.56
N TYR A 204 -17.62 0.68 -5.83
CA TYR A 204 -16.53 -0.23 -6.18
C TYR A 204 -16.90 -1.71 -6.04
N THR A 205 -16.63 -2.48 -7.10
CA THR A 205 -16.97 -3.91 -7.21
C THR A 205 -15.76 -4.82 -7.37
N ALA A 206 -14.54 -4.24 -7.48
CA ALA A 206 -13.29 -4.99 -7.65
C ALA A 206 -13.23 -5.92 -8.87
N GLN A 207 -13.98 -5.60 -9.92
CA GLN A 207 -13.99 -6.31 -11.18
C GLN A 207 -14.32 -5.36 -12.33
N ASN A 208 -14.08 -5.80 -13.56
CA ASN A 208 -14.52 -5.06 -14.74
C ASN A 208 -16.05 -5.14 -14.85
N GLY A 209 -16.68 -3.99 -15.05
CA GLY A 209 -18.07 -3.85 -15.45
C GLY A 209 -18.20 -3.30 -16.87
N THR A 210 -19.44 -2.99 -17.24
CA THR A 210 -19.74 -2.18 -18.43
C THR A 210 -19.96 -0.75 -17.98
N CYS A 211 -19.33 0.22 -18.64
CA CYS A 211 -19.51 1.64 -18.35
C CYS A 211 -21.00 2.01 -18.29
N ASN A 212 -21.48 2.39 -17.11
CA ASN A 212 -22.84 2.87 -16.94
C ASN A 212 -22.94 4.36 -17.29
N ILE A 213 -23.24 4.65 -18.55
CA ILE A 213 -23.30 6.02 -19.09
C ILE A 213 -24.32 6.93 -18.38
N THR A 214 -25.36 6.37 -17.74
CA THR A 214 -26.35 7.16 -17.02
C THR A 214 -25.78 7.66 -15.69
N LYS A 215 -25.08 6.78 -14.95
CA LYS A 215 -24.38 7.16 -13.72
C LYS A 215 -23.21 8.09 -14.01
N ALA A 216 -22.46 7.78 -15.07
CA ALA A 216 -21.32 8.58 -15.49
C ALA A 216 -21.67 10.03 -15.88
N GLY A 217 -22.96 10.39 -16.01
CA GLY A 217 -23.41 11.76 -16.27
C GLY A 217 -23.78 12.59 -15.03
N ILE A 218 -23.71 12.04 -13.80
CA ILE A 218 -24.13 12.74 -12.57
C ILE A 218 -23.10 13.78 -12.10
N HIS A 219 -21.80 13.49 -12.29
CA HIS A 219 -20.65 14.36 -12.03
C HIS A 219 -20.67 15.08 -10.66
N ALA A 220 -20.10 14.44 -9.65
CA ALA A 220 -19.91 15.02 -8.32
C ALA A 220 -18.67 15.94 -8.21
N ALA A 221 -17.66 15.72 -9.06
CA ALA A 221 -16.47 16.53 -9.16
C ALA A 221 -15.98 16.64 -10.59
N SER A 222 -15.23 17.70 -10.91
CA SER A 222 -14.64 17.91 -12.24
C SER A 222 -13.24 18.49 -12.12
N ILE A 223 -12.42 18.22 -13.13
CA ILE A 223 -11.08 18.80 -13.30
C ILE A 223 -10.97 19.38 -14.71
N THR A 224 -10.17 20.43 -14.88
CA THR A 224 -10.01 21.15 -16.16
C THR A 224 -8.78 20.74 -16.93
N GLY A 225 -7.88 19.98 -16.31
CA GLY A 225 -6.59 19.57 -16.86
C GLY A 225 -5.83 18.70 -15.87
N TYR A 226 -4.63 18.29 -16.25
CA TYR A 226 -3.66 17.66 -15.34
C TYR A 226 -2.25 18.07 -15.78
N GLU A 227 -1.28 17.90 -14.89
CA GLU A 227 0.10 18.25 -15.15
C GLU A 227 1.06 17.18 -14.60
N ASP A 228 2.11 16.90 -15.37
CA ASP A 228 3.18 15.99 -14.99
C ASP A 228 4.24 16.71 -14.16
N VAL A 229 4.68 16.06 -13.08
CA VAL A 229 5.85 16.52 -12.34
C VAL A 229 7.11 16.18 -13.16
N PRO A 230 8.09 17.10 -13.28
CA PRO A 230 9.38 16.82 -13.90
C PRO A 230 10.03 15.55 -13.34
N SER A 231 10.29 14.59 -14.24
CA SER A 231 10.82 13.28 -13.88
C SER A 231 12.20 13.38 -13.22
N GLY A 232 12.47 12.57 -12.20
CA GLY A 232 13.74 12.54 -11.50
C GLY A 232 13.98 13.73 -10.56
N ASN A 233 12.95 14.52 -10.25
CA ASN A 233 13.10 15.76 -9.48
C ASN A 233 12.30 15.72 -8.17
N GLU A 234 12.93 15.31 -7.06
CA GLU A 234 12.29 15.28 -5.73
C GLU A 234 11.86 16.68 -5.25
N THR A 235 12.56 17.75 -5.65
CA THR A 235 12.17 19.13 -5.32
C THR A 235 10.89 19.52 -6.06
N ALA A 236 10.77 19.20 -7.34
CA ALA A 236 9.55 19.48 -8.10
C ALA A 236 8.35 18.68 -7.54
N LEU A 237 8.56 17.40 -7.18
CA LEU A 237 7.53 16.61 -6.50
C LEU A 237 7.14 17.24 -5.15
N MET A 238 8.12 17.71 -4.37
CA MET A 238 7.86 18.37 -3.09
C MET A 238 7.04 19.65 -3.27
N ASN A 239 7.37 20.45 -4.28
CA ASN A 239 6.62 21.67 -4.60
C ASN A 239 5.18 21.36 -5.05
N ALA A 240 4.96 20.29 -5.82
CA ALA A 240 3.61 19.86 -6.16
C ALA A 240 2.83 19.37 -4.93
N VAL A 241 3.43 18.49 -4.12
CA VAL A 241 2.81 17.97 -2.89
C VAL A 241 2.53 19.07 -1.87
N ALA A 242 3.32 20.16 -1.85
CA ALA A 242 3.07 21.33 -1.03
C ALA A 242 1.77 22.07 -1.38
N ASN A 243 1.24 21.89 -2.59
CA ASN A 243 0.04 22.58 -3.08
C ASN A 243 -1.19 21.68 -3.17
N GLN A 244 -1.01 20.37 -3.33
CA GLN A 244 -2.10 19.39 -3.38
C GLN A 244 -1.57 17.95 -3.28
N PRO A 245 -2.41 16.93 -3.01
CA PRO A 245 -2.02 15.53 -3.20
C PRO A 245 -1.60 15.24 -4.65
N VAL A 246 -0.62 14.36 -4.82
CA VAL A 246 -0.05 13.99 -6.14
C VAL A 246 -0.04 12.47 -6.31
N THR A 247 -0.44 11.98 -7.47
CA THR A 247 -0.33 10.56 -7.79
C THR A 247 1.11 10.27 -8.17
N VAL A 248 1.71 9.28 -7.53
CA VAL A 248 3.08 8.84 -7.79
C VAL A 248 3.07 7.36 -8.14
N SER A 249 3.85 7.00 -9.15
CA SER A 249 4.05 5.62 -9.56
C SER A 249 5.35 5.10 -8.94
N ILE A 250 5.31 3.91 -8.36
CA ILE A 250 6.44 3.30 -7.66
C ILE A 250 6.61 1.84 -8.07
N GLU A 251 7.79 1.28 -7.81
CA GLU A 251 7.95 -0.17 -7.73
C GLU A 251 7.59 -0.66 -6.33
N ALA A 252 6.46 -1.37 -6.24
CA ALA A 252 5.95 -2.01 -5.03
C ALA A 252 6.19 -3.54 -5.03
N SER A 253 7.02 -4.03 -5.95
CA SER A 253 7.14 -5.45 -6.26
C SER A 253 7.79 -6.29 -5.15
N GLY A 254 8.69 -5.68 -4.37
CA GLY A 254 9.54 -6.42 -3.43
C GLY A 254 8.80 -6.92 -2.18
N LEU A 255 9.21 -8.10 -1.67
CA LEU A 255 8.75 -8.63 -0.38
C LEU A 255 8.82 -7.63 0.80
N PRO A 256 9.86 -6.78 0.94
CA PRO A 256 9.87 -5.75 1.97
C PRO A 256 8.72 -4.74 1.86
N PHE A 257 8.26 -4.44 0.65
CA PHE A 257 7.11 -3.56 0.42
C PHE A 257 5.81 -4.29 0.73
N GLN A 258 5.66 -5.53 0.22
CA GLN A 258 4.50 -6.39 0.52
C GLN A 258 4.23 -6.49 2.03
N PHE A 259 5.28 -6.64 2.84
CA PHE A 259 5.17 -6.81 4.30
C PHE A 259 5.48 -5.56 5.13
N TYR A 260 5.54 -4.38 4.51
CA TYR A 260 5.77 -3.15 5.26
C TYR A 260 4.74 -2.99 6.40
N SER A 261 5.23 -2.66 7.59
CA SER A 261 4.42 -2.42 8.79
C SER A 261 4.55 -0.99 9.28
N SER A 262 5.78 -0.52 9.57
CA SER A 262 5.98 0.84 10.07
C SER A 262 7.40 1.37 9.88
N GLY A 263 7.59 2.67 10.07
CA GLY A 263 8.88 3.35 9.97
C GLY A 263 9.16 3.91 8.58
N ILE A 264 10.37 4.44 8.35
CA ILE A 264 10.73 5.04 7.06
C ILE A 264 11.28 3.95 6.15
N PHE A 265 10.48 3.54 5.18
CA PHE A 265 10.84 2.55 4.18
C PHE A 265 12.04 3.04 3.36
N ARG A 266 13.04 2.16 3.21
CA ARG A 266 14.32 2.44 2.52
C ARG A 266 14.65 1.41 1.44
N GLY A 267 13.65 0.62 1.01
CA GLY A 267 13.84 -0.48 0.08
C GLY A 267 14.34 -1.77 0.74
N PRO A 268 14.92 -2.71 -0.04
CA PRO A 268 15.23 -2.57 -1.47
C PRO A 268 13.98 -2.46 -2.35
N CYS A 269 14.11 -1.71 -3.45
CA CYS A 269 13.18 -1.58 -4.58
C CYS A 269 13.95 -0.94 -5.75
N GLY A 270 13.49 -1.14 -6.99
CA GLY A 270 14.12 -0.61 -8.20
C GLY A 270 13.28 0.48 -8.88
N LEU A 271 13.17 0.40 -10.21
CA LEU A 271 12.46 1.34 -11.07
C LEU A 271 11.40 0.67 -11.98
N ASN A 272 11.07 -0.61 -11.75
CA ASN A 272 10.03 -1.31 -12.51
C ASN A 272 8.66 -0.91 -11.97
N LEU A 273 8.19 0.28 -12.34
CA LEU A 273 6.95 0.84 -11.82
C LEU A 273 5.76 -0.08 -12.13
N ASP A 274 5.11 -0.54 -11.07
CA ASP A 274 4.01 -1.50 -11.14
C ASP A 274 2.80 -1.07 -10.29
N HIS A 275 2.94 -0.01 -9.48
CA HIS A 275 1.90 0.42 -8.56
C HIS A 275 1.74 1.95 -8.54
N ALA A 276 0.49 2.41 -8.53
CA ALA A 276 0.13 3.82 -8.41
C ALA A 276 -0.46 4.11 -7.03
N VAL A 277 0.07 5.13 -6.36
CA VAL A 277 -0.28 5.54 -4.99
C VAL A 277 -0.34 7.07 -4.90
N THR A 278 -0.76 7.62 -3.77
CA THR A 278 -0.91 9.08 -3.63
C THR A 278 0.04 9.63 -2.57
N ALA A 279 0.95 10.51 -2.97
CA ALA A 279 1.72 11.33 -2.05
C ALA A 279 0.81 12.41 -1.46
N VAL A 280 0.49 12.28 -0.17
CA VAL A 280 -0.42 13.17 0.57
C VAL A 280 0.32 14.07 1.54
N GLY A 281 1.64 14.05 1.52
CA GLY A 281 2.46 14.89 2.37
C GLY A 281 3.92 14.48 2.40
N TYR A 282 4.68 15.18 3.21
CA TYR A 282 6.06 14.89 3.50
C TYR A 282 6.47 15.55 4.81
N GLY A 283 7.58 15.11 5.39
CA GLY A 283 8.13 15.74 6.57
C GLY A 283 9.44 15.12 7.01
N GLY A 284 9.77 15.32 8.28
CA GLY A 284 11.01 14.85 8.87
C GLY A 284 12.18 15.83 8.69
N SER A 285 13.35 15.44 9.21
CA SER A 285 14.55 16.27 9.23
C SER A 285 15.81 15.43 9.10
N GLY A 286 16.92 16.07 8.72
CA GLY A 286 18.21 15.41 8.53
C GLY A 286 18.10 14.20 7.59
N THR A 287 18.54 13.04 8.07
CA THR A 287 18.50 11.77 7.32
C THR A 287 17.16 11.02 7.43
N ASN A 288 16.19 11.54 8.17
CA ASN A 288 14.89 10.92 8.43
C ASN A 288 13.74 11.68 7.76
N LYS A 289 14.00 12.28 6.59
CA LYS A 289 12.96 12.87 5.75
C LYS A 289 12.15 11.77 5.06
N TYR A 290 10.86 12.01 4.88
CA TYR A 290 9.96 11.04 4.26
C TYR A 290 8.83 11.69 3.47
N TRP A 291 8.36 10.96 2.47
CA TRP A 291 7.04 11.12 1.85
C TRP A 291 5.99 10.42 2.70
N ILE A 292 4.79 10.98 2.80
CA ILE A 292 3.60 10.31 3.35
C ILE A 292 2.77 9.84 2.17
N VAL A 293 2.64 8.53 2.00
CA VAL A 293 2.02 7.93 0.83
C VAL A 293 0.80 7.12 1.24
N LYS A 294 -0.36 7.45 0.68
CA LYS A 294 -1.62 6.71 0.81
C LYS A 294 -1.61 5.54 -0.16
N ASN A 295 -1.81 4.32 0.34
CA ASN A 295 -1.96 3.12 -0.47
C ASN A 295 -3.45 2.74 -0.62
N SER A 296 -3.75 1.77 -1.49
CA SER A 296 -5.09 1.27 -1.82
C SER A 296 -5.29 -0.19 -1.40
N TRP A 297 -4.59 -0.65 -0.36
CA TRP A 297 -4.66 -2.03 0.14
C TRP A 297 -5.37 -2.14 1.50
N GLY A 298 -6.24 -1.18 1.82
CA GLY A 298 -6.95 -1.16 3.09
C GLY A 298 -6.05 -0.81 4.28
N THR A 299 -6.68 -0.65 5.45
CA THR A 299 -6.03 -0.17 6.68
C THR A 299 -5.20 -1.23 7.39
N SER A 300 -5.33 -2.50 7.01
CA SER A 300 -4.60 -3.61 7.62
C SER A 300 -3.19 -3.82 7.03
N TRP A 301 -2.76 -2.95 6.11
CA TRP A 301 -1.41 -2.93 5.55
C TRP A 301 -0.70 -1.64 5.96
N GLY A 302 0.60 -1.72 6.28
CA GLY A 302 1.40 -0.57 6.65
C GLY A 302 0.89 0.21 7.87
N GLU A 303 1.13 1.51 7.86
CA GLU A 303 0.73 2.43 8.93
C GLU A 303 -0.73 2.86 8.72
N GLN A 304 -1.67 1.97 9.02
CA GLN A 304 -3.11 2.17 8.76
C GLN A 304 -3.42 2.48 7.29
N GLY A 305 -2.77 1.78 6.36
CA GLY A 305 -2.92 1.97 4.92
C GLY A 305 -1.96 2.99 4.30
N TYR A 306 -1.07 3.57 5.11
CA TYR A 306 -0.04 4.50 4.65
C TYR A 306 1.36 3.88 4.73
N ILE A 307 2.28 4.46 3.97
CA ILE A 307 3.71 4.19 4.07
C ILE A 307 4.49 5.51 4.11
N ARG A 308 5.51 5.54 4.97
CA ARG A 308 6.51 6.61 4.94
C ARG A 308 7.70 6.17 4.11
N MET A 309 7.89 6.77 2.94
CA MET A 309 9.00 6.42 2.03
C MET A 309 10.14 7.41 2.18
N TRP A 310 11.39 6.95 2.18
CA TRP A 310 12.56 7.82 2.36
C TRP A 310 12.64 8.91 1.27
N LYS A 311 12.67 10.16 1.71
CA LYS A 311 12.80 11.36 0.88
C LYS A 311 14.23 11.90 0.93
N ASP A 312 14.64 12.56 -0.15
CA ASP A 312 16.00 13.10 -0.35
C ASP A 312 17.05 11.98 -0.20
N SER A 313 16.76 10.84 -0.85
CA SER A 313 17.56 9.62 -0.76
C SER A 313 18.92 9.74 -1.48
N GLY A 314 19.05 10.73 -2.37
CA GLY A 314 20.18 10.90 -3.28
C GLY A 314 20.11 9.97 -4.51
N LEU A 315 19.07 9.14 -4.63
CA LEU A 315 18.81 8.34 -5.81
C LEU A 315 18.25 9.22 -6.94
N PRO A 316 18.68 9.03 -8.20
CA PRO A 316 18.32 9.92 -9.32
C PRO A 316 16.80 9.99 -9.59
N PHE A 317 16.05 8.97 -9.21
CA PHE A 317 14.61 8.87 -9.41
C PHE A 317 13.82 8.75 -8.10
N GLY A 318 14.45 9.13 -6.99
CA GLY A 318 13.94 8.88 -5.65
C GLY A 318 13.85 7.38 -5.32
N LEU A 319 13.49 7.06 -4.09
CA LEU A 319 13.31 5.67 -3.66
C LEU A 319 12.14 5.02 -4.42
N CYS A 320 12.36 3.81 -4.94
CA CYS A 320 11.39 3.02 -5.71
C CYS A 320 10.86 3.71 -6.97
N GLY A 321 11.58 4.70 -7.50
CA GLY A 321 11.15 5.45 -8.68
C GLY A 321 10.01 6.43 -8.43
N ILE A 322 9.78 6.87 -7.18
CA ILE A 322 8.67 7.77 -6.81
C ILE A 322 8.60 9.07 -7.63
N THR A 323 9.72 9.53 -8.20
CA THR A 323 9.76 10.71 -9.09
C THR A 323 9.83 10.37 -10.58
N VAL A 324 9.70 9.11 -10.99
CA VAL A 324 9.76 8.74 -12.41
C VAL A 324 8.50 9.19 -13.13
N GLN A 325 7.32 8.80 -12.61
CA GLN A 325 6.01 9.15 -13.17
C GLN A 325 5.06 9.61 -12.07
N SER A 326 4.98 10.93 -11.90
CA SER A 326 4.02 11.57 -11.02
C SER A 326 3.20 12.61 -11.79
N SER A 327 1.93 12.74 -11.45
CA SER A 327 1.03 13.72 -12.05
C SER A 327 -0.10 14.08 -11.09
N TYR A 328 -0.70 15.24 -11.34
CA TYR A 328 -1.78 15.76 -10.50
C TYR A 328 -2.83 16.48 -11.35
N PRO A 329 -4.12 16.41 -10.95
CA PRO A 329 -5.18 17.12 -11.62
C PRO A 329 -5.13 18.62 -11.32
N THR A 330 -5.67 19.42 -12.24
CA THR A 330 -5.83 20.87 -12.09
C THR A 330 -7.31 21.24 -12.18
N ALA A 331 -7.73 22.15 -11.30
CA ALA A 331 -9.08 22.68 -11.21
C ALA A 331 -9.06 24.17 -10.80
#